data_AF-A0A8T4EAX2-F1
#
_entry.id   AF-A0A8T4EAX2-F1
#
_cell.length_a   1.000
_cell.length_b   1.000
_cell.length_c   1.000
_cell.angle_alpha   90.00
_cell.angle_beta   90.00
_cell.angle_gamma   90.00
#
_symmetry.space_group_name_H-M   'P 1'
#
loop_
_entity.id
_entity.type
_entity.pdbx_description
1 polymer ?
#
loop_
_entity_poly.entity_id
_entity_poly.type
_entity_poly.pdbx_seq_one_letter_code
_entity_poly.pdbx_strand_id
1 'polypeptide(L)'
;MSDLEILQKGFVSFIDGLWWGLRNNTGPLSMYEGYSGGFKQMGSEAAETFDGKGPEKAAEIAGSVLRAIGLDIEVKDKELYIKRCPIWNRILERGLEFSFHVEEICWMPLLEGIGEKTGTKPVFDTSLRLLHIESAKIEYKKSKAKKALESGKITKEEYNNQIVMLEKSVEDIAKHGHYLFE
;
A
#
# COMPACT_ATOMS: atom_id res chain seq x y z
N MET A 1 6.06 24.50 -7.15
CA MET A 1 6.29 23.09 -6.83
C MET A 1 7.36 23.07 -5.76
N SER A 2 7.06 22.52 -4.58
CA SER A 2 8.03 22.48 -3.48
C SER A 2 9.06 21.36 -3.68
N ASP A 3 10.21 21.44 -3.01
CA ASP A 3 11.25 20.40 -3.08
C ASP A 3 10.70 19.03 -2.63
N LEU A 4 9.80 19.03 -1.64
CA LEU A 4 9.10 17.83 -1.18
C LEU A 4 8.21 17.22 -2.29
N GLU A 5 7.48 18.05 -3.04
CA GLU A 5 6.66 17.58 -4.16
C GLU A 5 7.52 17.00 -5.31
N ILE A 6 8.70 17.57 -5.54
CA ILE A 6 9.66 17.04 -6.52
C ILE A 6 10.16 15.67 -6.09
N LEU A 7 10.57 15.54 -4.82
CA LEU A 7 11.08 14.28 -4.26
C LEU A 7 10.01 13.19 -4.26
N GLN A 8 8.78 13.52 -3.89
CA GLN A 8 7.62 12.62 -3.96
C GLN A 8 7.35 12.13 -5.40
N LYS A 9 7.34 13.04 -6.38
CA LYS A 9 7.16 12.66 -7.80
C LYS A 9 8.31 11.81 -8.34
N GLY A 10 9.53 12.12 -7.92
CA GLY A 10 10.72 11.33 -8.23
C GLY A 10 10.63 9.91 -7.69
N PHE A 11 10.22 9.76 -6.42
CA PHE A 11 10.02 8.46 -5.79
C PHE A 11 8.91 7.65 -6.48
N VAL A 12 7.77 8.26 -6.82
CA VAL A 12 6.70 7.59 -7.59
C VAL A 12 7.24 7.10 -8.94
N SER A 13 7.99 7.93 -9.66
CA SER A 13 8.57 7.59 -10.96
C SER A 13 9.60 6.45 -10.85
N PHE A 14 10.37 6.43 -9.76
CA PHE A 14 11.31 5.35 -9.47
C PHE A 14 10.58 4.01 -9.28
N ILE A 15 9.53 3.96 -8.45
CA ILE A 15 8.73 2.75 -8.25
C ILE A 15 8.05 2.29 -9.55
N ASP A 16 7.49 3.22 -10.33
CA ASP A 16 6.94 2.93 -11.66
C ASP A 16 7.99 2.27 -12.57
N GLY A 17 9.24 2.75 -12.53
CA GLY A 17 10.36 2.18 -13.29
C GLY A 17 10.66 0.74 -12.90
N LEU A 18 10.75 0.45 -11.59
CA LEU A 18 10.96 -0.90 -11.07
C LEU A 18 9.82 -1.85 -11.50
N TRP A 19 8.58 -1.38 -11.42
CA TRP A 19 7.40 -2.13 -11.85
C TRP A 19 7.48 -2.53 -13.33
N TRP A 20 7.79 -1.60 -14.23
CA TRP A 20 7.93 -1.90 -15.66
C TRP A 20 9.11 -2.84 -15.93
N GLY A 21 10.22 -2.67 -15.22
CA GLY A 21 11.40 -3.54 -15.31
C GLY A 21 11.08 -5.01 -15.00
N LEU A 22 10.24 -5.24 -13.97
CA LEU A 22 9.75 -6.58 -13.61
C LEU A 22 8.76 -7.13 -14.63
N ARG A 23 7.81 -6.31 -15.07
CA ARG A 23 6.73 -6.74 -15.96
C ARG A 23 7.20 -7.11 -17.36
N ASN A 24 8.18 -6.38 -17.90
CA ASN A 24 8.55 -6.47 -19.32
C ASN A 24 9.75 -7.37 -19.61
N ASN A 25 10.35 -8.03 -18.60
CA ASN A 25 11.56 -8.84 -18.78
C ASN A 25 11.36 -10.33 -18.48
N THR A 26 12.03 -11.16 -19.29
CA THR A 26 12.22 -12.60 -19.06
C THR A 26 13.34 -12.84 -18.05
N GLY A 27 13.08 -12.52 -16.78
CA GLY A 27 13.92 -12.86 -15.62
C GLY A 27 13.32 -12.33 -14.31
N PRO A 28 12.02 -12.54 -14.02
CA PRO A 28 11.31 -11.77 -13.00
C PRO A 28 11.80 -12.09 -11.60
N LEU A 29 12.25 -13.32 -11.34
CA LEU A 29 12.66 -13.80 -10.03
C LEU A 29 13.96 -13.13 -9.55
N SER A 30 14.99 -13.03 -10.39
CA SER A 30 16.26 -12.40 -9.98
C SER A 30 16.13 -10.88 -9.81
N MET A 31 15.31 -10.22 -10.63
CA MET A 31 15.00 -8.81 -10.42
C MET A 31 14.11 -8.58 -9.20
N TYR A 32 13.16 -9.47 -8.94
CA TYR A 32 12.33 -9.43 -7.73
C TYR A 32 13.22 -9.49 -6.48
N GLU A 33 14.10 -10.49 -6.42
CA GLU A 33 15.04 -10.67 -5.30
C GLU A 33 15.98 -9.47 -5.18
N GLY A 34 16.48 -8.93 -6.29
CA GLY A 34 17.34 -7.75 -6.30
C GLY A 34 16.64 -6.51 -5.75
N TYR A 35 15.39 -6.23 -6.16
CA TYR A 35 14.65 -5.07 -5.67
C TYR A 35 14.23 -5.23 -4.22
N SER A 36 13.63 -6.39 -3.88
CA SER A 36 13.26 -6.73 -2.50
C SER A 36 14.47 -6.65 -1.56
N GLY A 37 15.62 -7.20 -1.97
CA GLY A 37 16.88 -7.10 -1.24
C GLY A 37 17.37 -5.66 -1.05
N GLY A 38 17.23 -4.81 -2.06
CA GLY A 38 17.57 -3.38 -1.97
C GLY A 38 16.71 -2.63 -0.94
N PHE A 39 15.39 -2.86 -0.94
CA PHE A 39 14.50 -2.27 0.07
C PHE A 39 14.81 -2.80 1.46
N LYS A 40 15.10 -4.10 1.59
CA LYS A 40 15.52 -4.70 2.86
C LYS A 40 16.82 -4.11 3.38
N GLN A 41 17.83 -3.94 2.52
CA GLN A 41 19.08 -3.30 2.89
C GLN A 41 18.85 -1.85 3.36
N MET A 42 18.01 -1.09 2.67
CA MET A 42 17.64 0.27 3.09
C MET A 42 17.04 0.28 4.51
N GLY A 43 16.15 -0.66 4.81
CA GLY A 43 15.59 -0.82 6.15
C GLY A 43 16.64 -1.14 7.21
N SER A 44 17.53 -2.08 6.91
CA SER A 44 18.63 -2.47 7.79
C SER A 44 19.58 -1.30 8.08
N GLU A 45 20.00 -0.57 7.06
CA GLU A 45 20.91 0.59 7.21
C GLU A 45 20.25 1.73 8.00
N ALA A 46 18.96 1.96 7.78
CA ALA A 46 18.21 2.92 8.58
C ALA A 46 18.19 2.51 10.06
N ALA A 47 17.89 1.24 10.36
CA ALA A 47 17.85 0.77 11.74
C ALA A 47 19.23 0.82 12.43
N GLU A 48 20.32 0.53 11.70
CA GLU A 48 21.68 0.70 12.22
C GLU A 48 22.00 2.16 12.54
N THR A 49 21.51 3.10 11.73
CA THR A 49 21.78 4.54 11.91
C THR A 49 21.05 5.11 13.12
N PHE A 50 19.79 4.72 13.32
CA PHE A 50 18.96 5.26 14.39
C PHE A 50 19.22 4.60 15.76
N ASP A 51 19.79 3.39 15.77
CA ASP A 51 20.07 2.55 16.95
C ASP A 51 18.82 2.24 17.82
N GLY A 52 18.85 1.11 18.51
CA GLY A 52 17.80 0.68 19.42
C GLY A 52 17.09 -0.62 19.03
N LYS A 53 16.21 -1.09 19.92
CA LYS A 53 15.57 -2.41 19.86
C LYS A 53 14.10 -2.35 20.25
N GLY A 54 13.37 -3.37 19.82
CA GLY A 54 11.98 -3.61 20.20
C GLY A 54 10.95 -2.92 19.29
N PRO A 55 9.67 -3.32 19.41
CA PRO A 55 8.63 -2.98 18.43
C PRO A 55 8.33 -1.49 18.31
N GLU A 56 8.34 -0.74 19.41
CA GLU A 56 8.09 0.71 19.33
C GLU A 56 9.21 1.42 18.58
N LYS A 57 10.46 1.01 18.81
CA LYS A 57 11.61 1.62 18.12
C LYS A 57 11.60 1.28 16.63
N ALA A 58 11.26 0.05 16.28
CA ALA A 58 11.09 -0.36 14.89
C ALA A 58 10.03 0.49 14.17
N ALA A 59 8.87 0.71 14.81
CA ALA A 59 7.82 1.57 14.28
C ALA A 59 8.26 3.04 14.15
N GLU A 60 9.01 3.58 15.12
CA GLU A 60 9.56 4.94 15.05
C GLU A 60 10.52 5.11 13.86
N ILE A 61 11.44 4.16 13.67
CA ILE A 61 12.41 4.14 12.56
C ILE A 61 11.67 4.06 11.23
N ALA A 62 10.78 3.09 11.09
CA ALA A 62 9.99 2.89 9.88
C ALA A 62 9.16 4.14 9.54
N GLY A 63 8.49 4.73 10.53
CA GLY A 63 7.73 5.97 10.34
C GLY A 63 8.61 7.14 9.90
N SER A 64 9.86 7.22 10.39
CA SER A 64 10.82 8.25 9.98
C SER A 64 11.30 8.06 8.54
N VAL A 65 11.68 6.83 8.16
CA VAL A 65 12.11 6.48 6.80
C VAL A 65 10.99 6.75 5.79
N LEU A 66 9.79 6.24 6.09
CA LEU A 66 8.64 6.38 5.20
C LEU A 66 8.16 7.84 5.09
N ARG A 67 8.27 8.65 6.16
CA ARG A 67 8.04 10.10 6.07
C ARG A 67 9.09 10.81 5.21
N ALA A 68 10.35 10.39 5.28
CA ALA A 68 11.44 10.97 4.50
C ALA A 68 11.24 10.78 2.98
N ILE A 69 10.64 9.64 2.56
CA ILE A 69 10.24 9.40 1.17
C ILE A 69 8.88 10.03 0.81
N GLY A 70 8.31 10.82 1.73
CA GLY A 70 7.15 11.66 1.50
C GLY A 70 5.79 11.02 1.74
N LEU A 71 5.71 9.92 2.50
CA LEU A 71 4.43 9.37 2.98
C LEU A 71 3.95 10.13 4.21
N ASP A 72 2.64 10.33 4.30
CA ASP A 72 1.99 10.81 5.51
C ASP A 72 1.73 9.61 6.42
N ILE A 73 2.56 9.47 7.46
CA ILE A 73 2.50 8.35 8.40
C ILE A 73 2.25 8.85 9.82
N GLU A 74 1.29 8.21 10.46
CA GLU A 74 1.09 8.25 11.91
C GLU A 74 1.69 6.98 12.55
N VAL A 75 2.48 7.17 13.60
CA VAL A 75 3.05 6.07 14.40
C VAL A 75 2.34 6.09 15.75
N LYS A 76 1.87 4.93 16.21
CA LYS A 76 1.27 4.75 17.55
C LYS A 76 1.85 3.50 18.18
N ASP A 77 2.66 3.67 19.22
CA ASP A 77 3.39 2.57 19.86
C ASP A 77 4.17 1.73 18.84
N LYS A 78 3.73 0.49 18.58
CA LYS A 78 4.32 -0.45 17.63
C LYS A 78 3.65 -0.46 16.25
N GLU A 79 2.69 0.43 16.02
CA GLU A 79 1.81 0.47 14.84
C GLU A 79 2.14 1.65 13.91
N LEU A 80 1.96 1.41 12.61
CA LEU A 80 2.19 2.33 11.51
C LEU A 80 0.93 2.48 10.67
N TYR A 81 0.42 3.70 10.58
CA TYR A 81 -0.74 4.05 9.77
C TYR A 81 -0.33 4.94 8.62
N ILE A 82 -0.37 4.41 7.40
CA ILE A 82 -0.11 5.17 6.18
C ILE A 82 -1.39 5.91 5.78
N LYS A 83 -1.46 7.20 6.13
CA LYS A 83 -2.63 8.05 5.86
C LYS A 83 -2.71 8.50 4.41
N ARG A 84 -1.57 8.88 3.83
CA ARG A 84 -1.46 9.26 2.42
C ARG A 84 -0.13 8.77 1.87
N CYS A 85 -0.18 8.31 0.63
CA CYS A 85 1.00 7.91 -0.11
C CYS A 85 0.97 8.59 -1.49
N PRO A 86 2.07 9.20 -1.97
CA PRO A 86 2.15 9.76 -3.32
C PRO A 86 1.83 8.72 -4.41
N ILE A 87 2.05 7.45 -4.10
CA ILE A 87 1.82 6.29 -4.98
C ILE A 87 0.36 5.80 -4.89
N TRP A 88 -0.45 6.35 -3.97
CA TRP A 88 -1.85 5.92 -3.77
C TRP A 88 -2.70 6.07 -5.03
N ASN A 89 -2.63 7.23 -5.67
CA ASN A 89 -3.32 7.45 -6.94
C ASN A 89 -2.87 6.46 -8.01
N ARG A 90 -1.57 6.09 -8.01
CA ARG A 90 -1.01 5.16 -8.97
C ARG A 90 -1.47 3.71 -8.73
N ILE A 91 -1.64 3.31 -7.48
CA ILE A 91 -2.26 2.03 -7.10
C ILE A 91 -3.70 1.98 -7.58
N LEU A 92 -4.46 3.07 -7.41
CA LEU A 92 -5.83 3.16 -7.91
C LEU A 92 -5.89 3.05 -9.44
N GLU A 93 -4.93 3.66 -10.15
CA GLU A 93 -4.85 3.63 -11.62
C GLU A 93 -4.38 2.30 -12.20
N ARG A 94 -3.37 1.66 -11.58
CA ARG A 94 -2.67 0.48 -12.11
C ARG A 94 -3.20 -0.85 -11.55
N GLY A 95 -3.91 -0.79 -10.43
CA GLY A 95 -4.63 -1.91 -9.85
C GLY A 95 -3.78 -2.94 -9.11
N LEU A 96 -4.35 -4.14 -8.96
CA LEU A 96 -3.89 -5.18 -8.04
C LEU A 96 -2.40 -5.53 -8.16
N GLU A 97 -1.90 -5.71 -9.38
CA GLU A 97 -0.52 -6.16 -9.58
C GLU A 97 0.50 -5.12 -9.11
N PHE A 98 0.19 -3.83 -9.33
CA PHE A 98 1.02 -2.73 -8.86
C PHE A 98 0.94 -2.57 -7.34
N SER A 99 -0.24 -2.80 -6.74
CA SER A 99 -0.37 -2.84 -5.28
C SER A 99 0.47 -3.94 -4.64
N PHE A 100 0.54 -5.12 -5.28
CA PHE A 100 1.39 -6.22 -4.85
C PHE A 100 2.86 -5.85 -4.92
N HIS A 101 3.29 -5.23 -6.03
CA HIS A 101 4.67 -4.76 -6.17
C HIS A 101 5.06 -3.79 -5.05
N VAL A 102 4.20 -2.82 -4.78
CA VAL A 102 4.38 -1.89 -3.66
C VAL A 102 4.50 -2.67 -2.34
N GLU A 103 3.49 -3.44 -1.95
CA GLU A 103 3.48 -4.07 -0.62
C GLU A 103 4.60 -5.08 -0.41
N GLU A 104 4.78 -6.00 -1.34
CA GLU A 104 5.60 -7.22 -1.15
C GLU A 104 7.05 -7.03 -1.59
N ILE A 105 7.31 -6.11 -2.52
CA ILE A 105 8.65 -5.90 -3.08
C ILE A 105 9.32 -4.67 -2.47
N CYS A 106 8.54 -3.70 -2.03
CA CYS A 106 9.07 -2.43 -1.57
C CYS A 106 8.86 -2.21 -0.06
N TRP A 107 7.63 -2.29 0.46
CA TRP A 107 7.36 -1.89 1.85
C TRP A 107 7.67 -3.00 2.83
N MET A 108 7.18 -4.23 2.61
CA MET A 108 7.43 -5.35 3.52
C MET A 108 8.93 -5.65 3.67
N PRO A 109 9.73 -5.76 2.59
CA PRO A 109 11.16 -6.03 2.73
C PRO A 109 11.89 -4.92 3.50
N LEU A 110 11.52 -3.66 3.29
CA LEU A 110 12.05 -2.52 4.06
C LEU A 110 11.75 -2.67 5.55
N LEU A 111 10.52 -3.00 5.90
CA LEU A 111 10.14 -3.24 7.30
C LEU A 111 10.85 -4.46 7.88
N GLU A 112 11.08 -5.52 7.09
CA GLU A 112 11.83 -6.71 7.52
C GLU A 112 13.28 -6.36 7.85
N GLY A 113 13.94 -5.53 7.04
CA GLY A 113 15.30 -5.07 7.33
C GLY A 113 15.39 -4.31 8.65
N ILE A 114 14.40 -3.45 8.93
CA ILE A 114 14.28 -2.78 10.23
C ILE A 114 14.05 -3.80 11.34
N GLY A 115 13.16 -4.77 11.12
CA GLY A 115 12.85 -5.84 12.07
C GLY A 115 14.08 -6.65 12.48
N GLU A 116 14.90 -7.07 11.52
CA GLU A 116 16.12 -7.85 11.77
C GLU A 116 17.10 -7.13 12.71
N LYS A 117 17.26 -5.81 12.54
CA LYS A 117 18.19 -5.01 13.36
C LYS A 117 17.63 -4.66 14.72
N THR A 118 16.31 -4.49 14.81
CA THR A 118 15.62 -4.14 16.07
C THR A 118 15.22 -5.37 16.90
N GLY A 119 15.34 -6.58 16.33
CA GLY A 119 14.91 -7.83 16.96
C GLY A 119 13.40 -8.03 16.96
N THR A 120 12.71 -7.53 15.94
CA THR A 120 11.25 -7.56 15.81
C THR A 120 10.83 -8.13 14.47
N LYS A 121 9.54 -8.44 14.32
CA LYS A 121 8.96 -8.92 13.08
C LYS A 121 7.86 -7.98 12.60
N PRO A 122 7.92 -7.46 11.37
CA PRO A 122 6.79 -6.72 10.82
C PRO A 122 5.63 -7.67 10.51
N VAL A 123 4.43 -7.21 10.80
CA VAL A 123 3.17 -7.86 10.47
C VAL A 123 2.31 -6.88 9.72
N PHE A 124 1.66 -7.40 8.68
CA PHE A 124 0.76 -6.64 7.85
C PHE A 124 -0.69 -6.91 8.25
N ASP A 125 -1.39 -5.89 8.71
CA ASP A 125 -2.76 -6.04 9.21
C ASP A 125 -3.80 -5.64 8.15
N THR A 126 -3.57 -4.54 7.42
CA THR A 126 -4.47 -4.14 6.32
C THR A 126 -3.73 -3.89 5.02
N SER A 127 -4.26 -4.48 3.94
CA SER A 127 -3.67 -4.44 2.61
C SER A 127 -4.40 -3.54 1.64
N LEU A 128 -3.66 -2.66 0.97
CA LEU A 128 -4.05 -1.87 -0.20
C LEU A 128 -4.61 -2.77 -1.31
N ARG A 129 -4.09 -4.01 -1.44
CA ARG A 129 -4.66 -5.04 -2.32
C ARG A 129 -6.11 -5.36 -1.96
N LEU A 130 -6.42 -5.49 -0.67
CA LEU A 130 -7.79 -5.76 -0.21
C LEU A 130 -8.70 -4.57 -0.52
N LEU A 131 -8.20 -3.33 -0.41
CA LEU A 131 -8.96 -2.13 -0.77
C LEU A 131 -9.29 -2.11 -2.28
N HIS A 132 -8.34 -2.48 -3.14
CA HIS A 132 -8.56 -2.58 -4.57
C HIS A 132 -9.55 -3.72 -4.92
N ILE A 133 -9.41 -4.89 -4.28
CA ILE A 133 -10.34 -6.02 -4.47
C ILE A 133 -11.76 -5.64 -4.04
N GLU A 134 -11.91 -5.03 -2.86
CA GLU A 134 -13.22 -4.59 -2.34
C GLU A 134 -13.84 -3.52 -3.24
N SER A 135 -13.06 -2.53 -3.68
CA SER A 135 -13.52 -1.51 -4.63
C SER A 135 -13.97 -2.11 -5.96
N ALA A 136 -13.18 -3.03 -6.54
CA ALA A 136 -13.51 -3.70 -7.79
C ALA A 136 -14.78 -4.57 -7.66
N LYS A 137 -14.95 -5.28 -6.53
CA LYS A 137 -16.19 -6.03 -6.24
C LYS A 137 -17.40 -5.11 -6.14
N ILE A 138 -17.26 -3.95 -5.51
CA ILE A 138 -18.35 -2.98 -5.37
C ILE A 138 -18.74 -2.42 -6.73
N GLU A 139 -17.77 -2.00 -7.56
CA GLU A 139 -18.06 -1.50 -8.90
C GLU A 139 -18.69 -2.56 -9.80
N TYR A 140 -18.24 -3.81 -9.70
CA TYR A 140 -18.90 -4.93 -10.37
C TYR A 140 -20.36 -5.09 -9.92
N LYS A 141 -20.64 -5.00 -8.61
CA LYS A 141 -22.01 -5.08 -8.06
C LYS A 141 -22.87 -3.91 -8.53
N LYS A 142 -22.35 -2.68 -8.56
CA LYS A 142 -23.05 -1.50 -9.10
C LYS A 142 -23.40 -1.69 -10.57
N SER A 143 -22.44 -2.14 -11.39
CA SER A 143 -22.65 -2.43 -12.81
C SER A 143 -23.71 -3.51 -13.02
N LYS A 144 -23.68 -4.58 -12.21
CA LYS A 144 -24.70 -5.64 -12.23
C LYS A 144 -26.09 -5.13 -11.85
N ALA A 145 -26.19 -4.29 -10.81
CA ALA A 145 -27.44 -3.67 -10.39
C ALA A 145 -28.00 -2.75 -11.50
N LYS A 146 -27.14 -1.96 -12.16
CA LYS A 146 -27.53 -1.12 -13.30
C LYS A 146 -28.11 -1.95 -14.44
N LYS A 147 -27.44 -3.04 -14.83
CA LYS A 147 -27.96 -3.97 -15.85
C LYS A 147 -29.29 -4.62 -15.44
N ALA A 148 -29.46 -4.93 -14.16
CA ALA A 148 -30.73 -5.47 -13.66
C ALA A 148 -31.87 -4.45 -13.75
N LEU A 149 -31.60 -3.17 -13.46
CA LEU A 149 -32.56 -2.09 -13.64
C LEU A 149 -32.91 -1.89 -15.12
N GLU A 150 -31.90 -1.81 -16.00
CA GLU A 150 -32.09 -1.65 -17.44
C GLU A 150 -32.87 -2.80 -18.08
N SER A 151 -32.73 -4.02 -17.56
CA SER A 151 -33.48 -5.20 -18.01
C SER A 151 -34.85 -5.38 -17.31
N GLY A 152 -35.26 -4.43 -16.45
CA GLY A 152 -36.53 -4.47 -15.73
C GLY A 152 -36.62 -5.57 -14.65
N LYS A 153 -35.49 -6.18 -14.27
CA LYS A 153 -35.44 -7.24 -13.25
C LYS A 153 -35.56 -6.71 -11.82
N ILE A 154 -35.26 -5.44 -11.61
CA ILE A 154 -35.42 -4.73 -10.33
C ILE A 154 -36.07 -3.38 -10.58
N THR A 155 -36.76 -2.87 -9.57
CA THR A 155 -37.34 -1.54 -9.55
C THR A 155 -36.28 -0.46 -9.32
N LYS A 156 -36.64 0.80 -9.63
CA LYS A 156 -35.78 1.96 -9.37
C LYS A 156 -35.49 2.14 -7.87
N GLU A 157 -36.45 1.79 -7.02
CA GLU A 157 -36.34 1.90 -5.56
C GLU A 157 -35.39 0.83 -5.00
N GLU A 158 -35.50 -0.42 -5.46
CA GLU A 158 -34.57 -1.50 -5.11
C GLU A 158 -33.14 -1.20 -5.61
N TYR A 159 -33.00 -0.65 -6.81
CA TYR A 159 -31.70 -0.20 -7.32
C TYR A 159 -31.09 0.87 -6.41
N ASN A 160 -31.85 1.91 -6.05
CA ASN A 160 -31.35 2.98 -5.19
C ASN A 160 -30.93 2.46 -3.82
N ASN A 161 -31.70 1.57 -3.20
CA ASN A 161 -31.35 0.95 -1.93
C ASN A 161 -30.05 0.13 -2.01
N GLN A 162 -29.85 -0.61 -3.12
CA GLN A 162 -28.59 -1.34 -3.34
C GLN A 162 -27.40 -0.40 -3.53
N ILE A 163 -27.55 0.69 -4.30
CA ILE A 163 -26.47 1.66 -4.51
C ILE A 163 -26.08 2.34 -3.19
N VAL A 164 -27.05 2.78 -2.38
CA VAL A 164 -26.77 3.41 -1.08
C VAL A 164 -26.01 2.46 -0.15
N MET A 165 -26.40 1.17 -0.09
CA MET A 165 -25.67 0.18 0.70
C MET A 165 -24.25 -0.07 0.18
N LEU A 166 -24.08 -0.12 -1.14
CA LEU A 166 -22.78 -0.30 -1.79
C LEU A 166 -21.86 0.91 -1.59
N GLU A 167 -22.40 2.14 -1.63
CA GLU A 167 -21.67 3.37 -1.34
C GLU A 167 -21.23 3.42 0.12
N LYS A 168 -22.12 3.05 1.06
CA LYS A 168 -21.76 2.95 2.48
C LYS A 168 -20.66 1.91 2.72
N SER A 169 -20.71 0.79 2.01
CA SER A 169 -19.65 -0.23 2.08
C SER A 169 -18.30 0.30 1.58
N VAL A 170 -18.27 1.26 0.65
CA VAL A 170 -17.02 1.96 0.26
C VAL A 170 -16.50 2.85 1.37
N GLU A 171 -17.38 3.51 2.12
CA GLU A 171 -16.98 4.37 3.24
C GLU A 171 -16.34 3.60 4.39
N ASP A 172 -16.75 2.34 4.58
CA ASP A 172 -16.27 1.41 5.61
C ASP A 172 -14.96 0.68 5.23
N ILE A 173 -14.52 0.75 3.97
CA ILE A 173 -13.23 0.21 3.54
C ILE A 173 -12.10 0.96 4.26
N ALA A 174 -11.12 0.22 4.79
CA ALA A 174 -9.99 0.81 5.50
C ALA A 174 -9.31 1.88 4.62
N LYS A 175 -9.14 3.10 5.15
CA LYS A 175 -8.66 4.24 4.35
C LYS A 175 -7.14 4.32 4.29
N HIS A 176 -6.45 3.47 5.05
CA HIS A 176 -5.03 3.57 5.35
C HIS A 176 -4.40 2.17 5.35
N GLY A 177 -3.14 2.08 4.94
CA GLY A 177 -2.33 0.87 5.15
C GLY A 177 -1.90 0.77 6.61
N HIS A 178 -2.07 -0.41 7.22
CA HIS A 178 -1.72 -0.67 8.62
C HIS A 178 -0.68 -1.78 8.72
N TYR A 179 0.45 -1.43 9.34
CA TYR A 179 1.56 -2.32 9.62
C TYR A 179 1.88 -2.24 11.11
N LEU A 180 2.38 -3.32 11.70
CA LEU A 180 2.80 -3.33 13.10
C LEU A 180 4.08 -4.15 13.26
N PHE A 181 4.81 -3.92 14.35
CA PHE A 181 5.96 -4.75 14.73
C PHE A 181 5.60 -5.62 15.96
N GLU A 182 6.07 -6.87 15.95
CA GLU A 182 5.96 -7.84 17.06
C GLU A 182 7.32 -8.25 17.61
#